data_AF-A3WX29-F1
#
_entry.id   AF-A3WX29-F1
#
_cell.length_a   1.000
_cell.length_b   1.000
_cell.length_c   1.000
_cell.angle_alpha   90.00
_cell.angle_beta   90.00
_cell.angle_gamma   90.00
#
_symmetry.space_group_name_H-M   'P 1'
#
loop_
_entity.id
_entity.type
_entity.pdbx_description
1 polymer ?
#
loop_
_entity_poly.entity_id
_entity_poly.type
_entity_poly.pdbx_seq_one_letter_code
_entity_poly.pdbx_strand_id
1 'polypeptide(L)'
;MVTACNCSICTKKGLHITFLAPQNFQLRAGEDNLKEYLFNKHVIRHQLCIDCGVEVFARGKKPDGTEVVALNVSCIDGIDLSRIALTPIDGRSL
;
A
#
# COMPACT_ATOMS: atom_id res chain seq x y z
N MET A 1 -2.36 -11.85 5.40
CA MET A 1 -1.79 -12.06 4.04
C MET A 1 -0.98 -10.83 3.67
N VAL A 2 0.20 -11.02 3.09
CA VAL A 2 1.02 -9.93 2.54
C VAL A 2 1.12 -10.13 1.05
N THR A 3 0.63 -9.18 0.27
CA THR A 3 0.56 -9.20 -1.18
C THR A 3 1.83 -8.61 -1.79
N ALA A 4 2.42 -9.33 -2.75
CA ALA A 4 3.49 -8.83 -3.61
C ALA A 4 2.94 -8.69 -5.04
N CYS A 5 2.64 -7.46 -5.44
CA CYS A 5 2.06 -7.15 -6.75
C CYS A 5 3.16 -6.80 -7.77
N ASN A 6 3.11 -7.43 -8.94
CA ASN A 6 4.10 -7.23 -10.00
C ASN A 6 3.83 -6.02 -10.92
N CYS A 7 2.80 -5.19 -10.65
CA CYS A 7 2.49 -4.04 -11.49
C CYS A 7 3.63 -3.00 -11.46
N SER A 8 3.61 -2.10 -12.43
CA SER A 8 4.74 -1.21 -12.71
C SER A 8 5.11 -0.30 -11.55
N ILE A 9 4.15 0.11 -10.72
CA ILE A 9 4.40 0.98 -9.55
C ILE A 9 4.71 0.17 -8.29
N CYS A 10 4.03 -0.96 -8.06
CA CYS A 10 4.26 -1.79 -6.88
C CYS A 10 5.68 -2.36 -6.88
N THR A 11 6.16 -2.81 -8.05
CA THR A 11 7.52 -3.31 -8.22
C THR A 11 8.56 -2.22 -7.94
N LYS A 12 8.39 -1.03 -8.54
CA LYS A 12 9.36 0.06 -8.43
C LYS A 12 9.44 0.68 -7.03
N LYS A 13 8.30 0.71 -6.32
CA LYS A 13 8.20 1.25 -4.96
C LYS A 13 8.50 0.21 -3.88
N GLY A 14 8.71 -1.07 -4.25
CA GLY A 14 8.95 -2.14 -3.28
C GLY A 14 7.75 -2.39 -2.35
N LEU A 15 6.52 -2.35 -2.89
CA LEU A 15 5.31 -2.46 -2.08
C LEU A 15 5.01 -3.92 -1.71
N HIS A 16 5.00 -4.19 -0.41
CA HIS A 16 4.51 -5.45 0.17
C HIS A 16 3.31 -5.12 1.04
N ILE A 17 2.11 -5.39 0.55
CA ILE A 17 0.89 -4.78 1.09
C ILE A 17 0.11 -5.75 1.96
N THR A 18 -0.34 -5.32 3.13
CA THR A 18 -1.44 -5.96 3.85
C THR A 18 -2.67 -5.07 3.87
N PHE A 19 -3.86 -5.66 3.85
CA PHE A 19 -5.13 -4.92 3.83
C PHE A 19 -5.77 -4.93 5.21
N LEU A 20 -6.09 -3.74 5.70
CA LEU A 20 -6.72 -3.50 7.00
C LEU A 20 -8.07 -2.80 6.79
N ALA A 21 -9.00 -3.04 7.71
CA ALA A 21 -10.19 -2.22 7.81
C ALA A 21 -9.81 -0.80 8.29
N PRO A 22 -10.46 0.27 7.81
CA PRO A 22 -10.07 1.64 8.15
C PRO A 22 -10.02 1.93 9.65
N GLN A 23 -10.91 1.33 10.45
CA GLN A 23 -10.94 1.46 11.91
C GLN A 23 -9.72 0.87 12.63
N ASN A 24 -8.95 0.00 11.96
CA ASN A 24 -7.72 -0.60 12.49
C ASN A 24 -6.46 0.17 12.06
N PHE A 25 -6.62 1.33 11.42
CA PHE A 25 -5.52 2.18 10.97
C PHE A 25 -5.72 3.61 11.47
N GLN A 26 -4.67 4.19 12.06
CA GLN A 26 -4.64 5.59 12.45
C GLN A 26 -3.36 6.22 11.94
N LEU A 27 -3.48 7.28 11.14
CA LEU A 27 -2.35 8.13 10.79
C LEU A 27 -2.03 9.00 12.00
N ARG A 28 -0.82 8.86 12.55
CA ARG A 28 -0.42 9.58 13.78
C ARG A 28 0.21 10.94 13.53
N ALA A 29 0.81 11.14 12.36
CA ALA A 29 1.54 12.36 12.00
C ALA A 29 1.73 12.46 10.47
N GLY A 30 2.08 13.67 10.00
CA GLY A 30 2.54 13.93 8.64
C GLY A 30 1.44 13.95 7.57
N GLU A 31 0.17 14.09 7.94
CA GLU A 31 -0.96 14.15 7.01
C GLU A 31 -0.82 15.30 6.00
N ASP A 32 -0.36 16.45 6.47
CA ASP A 32 -0.02 17.65 5.70
C ASP A 32 1.18 17.46 4.76
N ASN A 33 1.97 16.42 4.98
CA ASN A 33 3.18 16.11 4.22
C ASN A 33 3.00 14.89 3.28
N LEU A 34 1.76 14.41 3.12
CA LEU A 34 1.42 13.37 2.17
C LEU A 34 0.95 13.97 0.86
N LYS A 35 1.38 13.36 -0.25
CA LYS A 35 0.83 13.61 -1.58
C LYS A 35 0.12 12.36 -2.07
N GLU A 36 -1.10 12.56 -2.55
CA GLU A 36 -1.84 11.51 -3.23
C GLU A 36 -1.29 11.29 -4.64
N TYR A 37 -1.16 10.02 -5.01
CA TYR A 37 -0.84 9.58 -6.35
C TYR A 37 -1.88 8.56 -6.83
N LEU A 38 -2.53 8.90 -7.95
CA LEU A 38 -3.48 8.02 -8.63
C LEU A 38 -2.78 7.35 -9.81
N PHE A 39 -3.04 6.05 -9.99
CA PHE A 39 -2.46 5.25 -11.06
C PHE A 39 -3.53 4.42 -11.77
N ASN A 40 -3.32 4.14 -13.06
CA ASN A 40 -4.18 3.29 -13.88
C ASN A 40 -5.67 3.68 -13.78
N LYS A 41 -6.52 2.80 -13.27
CA LYS A 41 -7.97 3.02 -13.13
C LYS A 41 -8.34 4.01 -12.02
N HIS A 42 -7.35 4.58 -11.33
CA HIS A 42 -7.53 5.54 -10.24
C HIS A 42 -8.40 5.01 -9.07
N VAL A 43 -8.42 3.68 -8.88
CA VAL A 43 -9.21 3.02 -7.83
C VAL A 43 -8.46 2.87 -6.50
N ILE A 44 -7.16 3.15 -6.50
CA ILE A 44 -6.30 3.14 -5.31
C ILE A 44 -5.65 4.52 -5.19
N ARG A 45 -5.80 5.12 -4.01
CA ARG A 45 -5.25 6.42 -3.62
C ARG A 45 -3.95 6.21 -2.84
N HIS A 46 -2.83 6.15 -3.54
CA HIS A 46 -1.51 5.93 -2.97
C HIS A 46 -1.04 7.17 -2.18
N GLN A 47 -0.58 7.00 -0.94
CA GLN A 47 -0.17 8.10 -0.07
C GLN A 47 1.34 8.06 0.13
N LEU A 48 2.03 9.02 -0.49
CA LEU A 48 3.48 9.10 -0.50
C LEU A 48 3.97 10.34 0.24
N CYS A 49 5.01 10.18 1.05
CA CYS A 49 5.67 11.29 1.73
C CYS A 49 6.36 12.18 0.68
N ILE A 50 6.13 13.49 0.73
CA ILE A 50 6.72 14.41 -0.25
C ILE A 50 8.24 14.55 -0.10
N ASP A 51 8.76 14.38 1.12
CA ASP A 51 10.19 14.59 1.40
C ASP A 51 11.04 13.36 1.05
N CYS A 52 10.59 12.16 1.41
CA CYS A 52 11.38 10.94 1.22
C CYS A 52 10.84 10.03 0.09
N GLY A 53 9.67 10.30 -0.46
CA GLY A 53 9.05 9.53 -1.54
C GLY A 53 8.49 8.15 -1.13
N VAL A 54 8.62 7.76 0.14
CA VAL A 54 8.14 6.48 0.65
C VAL A 54 6.61 6.45 0.66
N GLU A 55 6.04 5.38 0.11
CA GLU A 55 4.61 5.08 0.21
C GLU A 55 4.37 4.11 1.37
N VAL A 56 3.85 4.65 2.48
CA VAL A 56 3.57 3.88 3.70
C VAL A 56 2.22 3.18 3.59
N PHE A 57 1.23 3.84 2.98
CA PHE A 57 -0.10 3.27 2.82
C PHE A 57 -0.82 3.80 1.58
N ALA A 58 -1.91 3.13 1.23
CA ALA A 58 -2.86 3.58 0.23
C ALA A 58 -4.29 3.33 0.71
N ARG A 59 -5.26 4.07 0.17
CA ARG A 59 -6.69 3.89 0.44
C ARG A 59 -7.39 3.33 -0.80
N GLY A 60 -8.30 2.40 -0.62
CA GLY A 60 -9.05 1.79 -1.72
C GLY A 60 -10.35 1.15 -1.27
N LYS A 61 -11.00 0.43 -2.19
CA LYS A 61 -12.21 -0.35 -1.92
C LYS A 61 -12.06 -1.77 -2.46
N LYS A 62 -12.67 -2.73 -1.76
CA LYS A 62 -12.87 -4.10 -2.25
C LYS A 62 -13.93 -4.13 -3.37
N PRO A 63 -14.06 -5.23 -4.13
CA PRO A 63 -15.10 -5.37 -5.15
C PRO A 63 -16.53 -5.19 -4.63
N ASP A 64 -16.78 -5.51 -3.36
CA ASP A 64 -18.06 -5.31 -2.68
C ASP A 64 -18.30 -3.86 -2.21
N GLY A 65 -17.36 -2.94 -2.47
CA GLY A 65 -17.42 -1.54 -2.07
C GLY A 65 -16.86 -1.24 -0.68
N THR A 66 -16.50 -2.25 0.11
CA THR A 66 -15.94 -2.07 1.46
C THR A 66 -14.62 -1.30 1.41
N GLU A 67 -14.50 -0.25 2.19
CA GLU A 67 -13.26 0.54 2.29
C GLU A 67 -12.13 -0.25 2.97
N VAL A 68 -10.91 -0.05 2.49
CA VAL A 68 -9.70 -0.69 3.02
C VAL A 68 -8.52 0.26 3.00
N VAL A 69 -7.59 0.02 3.92
CA VAL A 69 -6.24 0.61 3.92
C VAL A 69 -5.25 -0.48 3.51
N ALA A 70 -4.47 -0.20 2.48
CA ALA A 70 -3.34 -1.00 2.05
C ALA A 70 -2.08 -0.48 2.74
N LEU A 71 -1.55 -1.20 3.72
CA LEU A 71 -0.34 -0.83 4.47
C LEU A 71 0.88 -1.53 3.87
N ASN A 72 1.93 -0.77 3.54
CA ASN A 72 3.22 -1.32 3.13
C ASN A 72 3.97 -1.86 4.35
N VAL A 73 4.00 -3.18 4.50
CA VAL A 73 4.62 -3.83 5.66
C VAL A 73 6.13 -3.59 5.68
N SER A 74 6.76 -3.33 4.53
CA SER A 74 8.19 -2.98 4.45
C SER A 74 8.56 -1.72 5.25
N CYS A 75 7.57 -0.90 5.62
CA CYS A 75 7.74 0.31 6.44
C CYS A 75 7.54 0.07 7.94
N ILE A 76 7.34 -1.18 8.38
CA ILE A 76 7.23 -1.53 9.80
C ILE A 76 8.63 -1.78 10.36
N ASP A 77 8.99 -1.04 11.40
CA ASP A 77 10.29 -1.21 12.06
C ASP A 77 10.49 -2.65 12.56
N GLY A 78 11.67 -3.20 12.28
CA GLY A 78 12.05 -4.56 12.69
C GLY A 78 11.40 -5.70 11.89
N ILE A 79 10.69 -5.40 10.80
CA ILE A 79 10.13 -6.45 9.94
C ILE A 79 11.23 -7.18 9.16
N ASP A 80 11.16 -8.52 9.16
CA ASP A 80 12.00 -9.37 8.31
C ASP A 80 11.15 -9.96 7.19
N LEU A 81 11.21 -9.33 6.01
CA LEU A 81 10.44 -9.77 4.83
C LEU A 81 10.81 -11.19 4.40
N SER A 82 12.02 -11.67 4.70
CA SER A 82 12.44 -13.03 4.33
C SER A 82 11.68 -14.12 5.09
N ARG A 83 11.10 -13.77 6.25
CA ARG A 83 10.29 -14.66 7.10
C ARG A 83 8.80 -14.60 6.81
N ILE A 84 8.38 -13.73 5.88
CA ILE A 84 6.98 -13.51 5.55
C ILE A 84 6.66 -14.20 4.23
N ALA A 85 5.66 -15.10 4.26
CA ALA A 85 5.12 -15.68 3.04
C ALA A 85 4.37 -14.60 2.24
N LEU A 86 4.93 -14.24 1.09
CA LEU A 86 4.34 -13.27 0.16
C LEU A 86 3.37 -13.97 -0.79
N THR A 87 2.18 -13.40 -0.95
CA THR A 87 1.18 -13.84 -1.92
C THR A 87 1.36 -13.05 -3.21
N PRO A 88 1.83 -13.68 -4.30
CA PRO A 88 2.02 -12.99 -5.57
C PRO A 88 0.67 -12.60 -6.19
N ILE A 89 0.61 -11.41 -6.78
CA ILE A 89 -0.52 -10.94 -7.57
C ILE A 89 -0.02 -10.42 -8.91
N ASP A 90 -0.67 -10.86 -9.98
CA ASP A 90 -0.40 -10.37 -11.33
C ASP A 90 -1.16 -9.08 -11.62
N GLY A 91 -0.69 -7.97 -11.05
CA GLY A 91 -1.27 -6.65 -11.27
C GLY A 91 -0.94 -6.02 -12.63
N ARG A 92 -0.09 -6.64 -13.45
CA ARG A 92 0.12 -6.20 -14.84
C ARG A 92 -1.07 -6.53 -15.74
N SER A 93 -1.84 -7.55 -15.37
CA SER A 93 -3.01 -8.02 -16.12
C SER A 93 -4.34 -7.45 -15.59
N LEU A 94 -4.30 -6.49 -14.65
CA LEU A 94 -5.49 -5.91 -13.97
C LEU A 94 -5.88 -4.51 -14.45
#